data_AF-A0A522V8E7-F1
#
_entry.id   AF-A0A522V8E7-F1
#
_cell.length_a   1.000
_cell.length_b   1.000
_cell.length_c   1.000
_cell.angle_alpha   90.00
_cell.angle_beta   90.00
_cell.angle_gamma   90.00
#
_symmetry.space_group_name_H-M   'P 1'
#
loop_
_entity.id
_entity.type
_entity.pdbx_description
1 polymer ?
#
loop_
_entity_poly.entity_id
_entity_poly.type
_entity_poly.pdbx_seq_one_letter_code
_entity_poly.pdbx_strand_id
1 'polypeptide(L)' 'KAMPADAVIIGACDPDAAGDSYTARIQAVAMRAGRVCQIQQPDSGDWNDQLRRRPTQPPLSRRPLR' A
#
# COMPACT_ATOMS: atom_id res chain seq x y z
N LYS A 1 -10.29 25.92 -13.11
CA LYS A 1 -9.50 25.61 -11.89
C LYS A 1 -9.42 24.09 -11.82
N ALA A 2 -8.27 23.47 -12.11
CA ALA A 2 -8.15 22.02 -12.01
C ALA A 2 -8.45 21.62 -10.56
N MET A 3 -9.43 20.76 -10.34
CA MET A 3 -9.62 20.14 -9.03
C MET A 3 -8.30 19.41 -8.72
N PRO A 4 -7.64 19.65 -7.57
CA PRO A 4 -6.53 18.79 -7.19
C PRO A 4 -7.09 17.37 -7.17
N ALA A 5 -6.46 16.44 -7.90
CA ALA A 5 -6.88 15.04 -7.90
C ALA A 5 -7.17 14.63 -6.46
N ASP A 6 -8.39 14.16 -6.18
CA ASP A 6 -8.82 13.81 -4.84
C ASP A 6 -7.83 12.78 -4.28
N ALA A 7 -6.91 13.25 -3.44
CA ALA A 7 -5.83 12.41 -2.94
C ALA A 7 -6.44 11.26 -2.13
N VAL A 8 -6.14 10.02 -2.52
CA VAL A 8 -6.58 8.82 -1.80
C VAL A 8 -5.47 8.38 -0.87
N ILE A 9 -5.82 8.08 0.38
CA ILE A 9 -4.90 7.43 1.31
C ILE A 9 -5.07 5.92 1.16
N ILE A 10 -3.99 5.23 0.83
CA ILE A 10 -3.95 3.77 0.73
C ILE A 10 -3.17 3.22 1.93
N GLY A 11 -3.84 2.44 2.77
CA GLY A 11 -3.20 1.68 3.84
C GLY A 11 -2.96 0.24 3.40
N ALA A 12 -1.73 -0.26 3.57
CA ALA A 12 -1.40 -1.66 3.38
C ALA A 12 -1.06 -2.24 4.74
N CYS A 13 -1.98 -3.04 5.30
CA CYS A 13 -1.85 -3.62 6.63
C CYS A 13 -1.88 -5.14 6.53
N ASP A 14 -1.16 -5.82 7.42
CA ASP A 14 -1.22 -7.27 7.52
C ASP A 14 -2.58 -7.72 8.09
N PRO A 15 -3.06 -8.95 7.78
CA PRO A 15 -4.36 -9.44 8.22
C PRO A 15 -4.26 -10.04 9.63
N ASP A 16 -3.76 -9.24 10.58
CA ASP A 16 -3.63 -9.61 11.99
C ASP A 16 -4.13 -8.49 12.94
N ALA A 17 -4.15 -8.75 14.24
CA ALA A 17 -4.65 -7.80 15.24
C ALA A 17 -3.87 -6.47 15.27
N ALA A 18 -2.58 -6.49 14.91
CA ALA A 18 -1.79 -5.28 14.81
C ALA A 18 -2.18 -4.48 13.55
N GLY A 19 -2.36 -5.16 12.42
CA GLY A 19 -2.84 -4.59 11.18
C GLY A 19 -4.25 -3.98 11.28
N ASP A 20 -5.16 -4.61 12.04
CA ASP A 20 -6.48 -4.05 12.34
C ASP A 20 -6.37 -2.73 13.11
N SER A 21 -5.47 -2.69 14.11
CA SER A 21 -5.22 -1.49 14.90
C SER A 21 -4.67 -0.34 14.06
N TYR A 22 -3.77 -0.62 13.11
CA TYR A 22 -3.24 0.39 12.20
C TYR A 22 -4.24 0.80 11.13
N THR A 23 -5.06 -0.13 10.64
CA THR A 23 -6.17 0.15 9.71
C THR A 23 -7.10 1.23 10.28
N ALA A 24 -7.55 1.06 11.52
CA ALA A 24 -8.40 2.04 12.19
C ALA A 24 -7.74 3.42 12.31
N ARG A 25 -6.43 3.46 12.60
CA ARG A 25 -5.67 4.72 12.70
C ARG A 25 -5.54 5.42 11.35
N ILE A 26 -5.27 4.68 10.27
CA ILE A 26 -5.16 5.23 8.91
C ILE A 26 -6.52 5.80 8.46
N GLN A 27 -7.61 5.09 8.72
CA GLN A 27 -8.97 5.56 8.44
C GLN A 27 -9.28 6.86 9.19
N ALA A 28 -8.91 6.95 10.48
CA ALA A 28 -9.09 8.17 11.26
C ALA A 28 -8.29 9.36 10.68
N VAL A 29 -7.07 9.14 10.19
CA VAL A 29 -6.27 10.17 9.52
C VAL A 29 -6.93 10.63 8.22
N ALA A 30 -7.40 9.70 7.39
CA ALA A 30 -8.09 10.01 6.14
C ALA A 30 -9.36 10.83 6.37
N MET A 31 -10.17 10.45 7.35
CA MET A 31 -11.37 11.19 7.75
C MET A 31 -11.03 12.61 8.19
N ARG A 32 -10.01 12.79 9.04
CA ARG A 32 -9.55 14.11 9.49
C ARG A 32 -9.03 14.98 8.34
N ALA A 33 -8.47 14.37 7.30
CA ALA A 33 -7.97 15.05 6.12
C ALA A 33 -9.04 15.31 5.05
N GLY A 34 -10.28 14.83 5.25
CA GLY A 34 -11.35 14.88 4.25
C GLY A 34 -11.02 14.07 2.99
N ARG A 35 -10.31 12.95 3.15
CA ARG A 35 -9.83 12.10 2.04
C ARG A 35 -10.47 10.72 2.08
N VAL A 36 -10.60 10.11 0.90
CA VAL A 36 -10.98 8.71 0.76
C VAL A 36 -9.85 7.83 1.27
N CYS A 37 -10.21 6.77 2.00
CA CYS A 37 -9.30 5.75 2.47
C CYS A 37 -9.59 4.42 1.78
N GLN A 38 -8.55 3.74 1.31
CA GLN A 38 -8.63 2.36 0.83
C GLN A 38 -7.64 1.51 1.63
N ILE A 39 -8.12 0.36 2.11
CA ILE A 39 -7.30 -0.59 2.85
C ILE A 39 -7.05 -1.79 1.95
N GLN A 40 -5.79 -2.14 1.80
CA GLN A 40 -5.34 -3.34 1.09
C GLN A 40 -4.80 -4.33 2.11
N GLN A 41 -5.04 -5.60 1.81
CA GLN A 41 -4.50 -6.74 2.54
C GLN A 41 -3.72 -7.62 1.55
N PRO A 42 -2.70 -8.35 2.03
CA PRO A 42 -2.02 -9.33 1.19
C PRO A 42 -2.96 -10.48 0.85
N ASP A 43 -2.74 -11.12 -0.30
CA ASP A 43 -3.59 -12.25 -0.75
C ASP A 43 -3.51 -13.45 0.22
N SER A 44 -2.40 -13.58 0.94
CA SER A 44 -2.18 -14.61 1.97
C SER A 44 -0.96 -14.28 2.82
N GLY A 45 -1.01 -14.61 4.11
CA GLY A 45 0.12 -14.35 5.03
C GLY A 45 0.29 -12.86 5.31
N ASP A 46 1.53 -12.41 5.43
CA ASP A 46 1.89 -11.00 5.52
C ASP A 46 2.40 -10.43 4.18
N TRP A 47 2.58 -9.10 4.11
CA TRP A 47 3.11 -8.45 2.90
C TRP A 47 4.50 -8.94 2.48
N ASN A 48 5.35 -9.36 3.43
CA ASN A 48 6.67 -9.90 3.12
C ASN A 48 6.58 -11.30 2.51
N ASP A 49 5.67 -12.14 2.99
CA ASP A 49 5.40 -13.46 2.42
C ASP A 49 4.90 -13.36 0.98
N GLN A 50 3.97 -12.43 0.72
CA GLN A 50 3.51 -12.18 -0.64
C GLN A 50 4.65 -11.67 -1.53
N LEU A 51 5.53 -10.81 -1.01
CA LEU A 51 6.70 -10.34 -1.75
C LEU A 51 7.69 -11.48 -2.08
N ARG A 52 7.99 -12.35 -1.11
CA ARG A 52 8.89 -13.51 -1.30
C ARG A 52 8.40 -14.49 -2.35
N ARG A 53 7.09 -14.60 -2.55
CA ARG A 53 6.48 -15.49 -3.57
C ARG A 53 6.53 -14.93 -4.97
N ARG A 54 6.82 -13.63 -5.14
CA ARG A 54 6.91 -13.04 -6.49
C ARG A 54 8.12 -13.63 -7.22
N PRO A 55 7.99 -13.95 -8.51
CA PRO A 55 9.14 -14.34 -9.29
C PRO A 55 10.19 -13.24 -9.19
N THR A 56 11.42 -13.62 -8.86
CA THR A 56 12.54 -12.68 -8.84
C THR A 56 12.64 -12.06 -10.22
N GLN A 57 12.32 -10.78 -10.31
CA GLN A 57 12.46 -10.05 -11.55
C GLN A 57 13.94 -10.16 -11.95
N PRO A 58 14.28 -10.67 -13.14
CA PRO A 58 15.67 -10.68 -13.57
C PRO A 58 16.19 -9.24 -13.47
N PRO A 59 17.41 -9.03 -12.95
CA PRO A 59 17.95 -7.70 -12.79
C PRO A 59 17.79 -6.97 -14.11
N LEU A 60 17.20 -5.77 -14.08
CA LEU A 60 17.08 -4.92 -15.25
C LEU A 60 18.48 -4.85 -15.86
N SER A 61 18.66 -5.51 -17.01
CA SER A 61 19.93 -5.50 -17.73
C SER A 61 20.27 -4.04 -17.95
N ARG A 62 21.30 -3.56 -17.23
CA ARG A 62 21.73 -2.17 -17.27
C ARG A 62 22.00 -1.85 -18.73
N ARG A 63 21.11 -1.08 -19.37
CA ARG A 63 21.42 -0.49 -20.67
C ARG A 63 22.68 0.34 -20.45
N PRO A 64 23.76 0.14 -21.22
CA PRO A 64 24.88 1.06 -21.16
C PRO A 64 24.34 2.45 -21.49
N LEU A 65 24.56 3.41 -20.59
CA LEU A 65 24.38 4.82 -20.89
C LEU A 65 25.34 5.11 -22.06
N ARG A 66 24.76 5.40 -23.22
CA ARG A 66 25.50 5.93 -24.37
C ARG A 66 25.61 7.43 -24.24
#